data_AF-A3U2V3-F1
#
_entry.id   AF-A3U2V3-F1
#
_cell.length_a   1.000
_cell.length_b   1.000
_cell.length_c   1.000
_cell.angle_alpha   90.00
_cell.angle_beta   90.00
_cell.angle_gamma   90.00
#
_symmetry.space_group_name_H-M   'P 1'
#
loop_
_entity.id
_entity.type
_entity.pdbx_description
1 polymer ?
#
loop_
_entity_poly.entity_id
_entity_poly.type
_entity_poly.pdbx_seq_one_letter_code
_entity_poly.pdbx_strand_id
1 'polypeptide(L)'
;MSEIDELQRRLAVAMDRIGQGIGAIGEPRPAPGADANALEDMRKALAEARAARTGLETRLAELSAEVDRLRQTNENLLELSQALRAANEARLGDAELIDRTMAAELESLRAAQAVSEAEARAILDALAPLLAETPKETA
;
A
#
# COMPACT_ATOMS: atom_id res chain seq x y z
N MET A 1 15.26 5.73 78.94
CA MET A 1 16.02 6.70 78.10
C MET A 1 16.52 6.06 76.81
N SER A 2 17.05 4.82 76.82
CA SER A 2 17.52 4.10 75.61
C SER A 2 16.50 3.91 74.47
N GLU A 3 15.23 3.61 74.77
CA GLU A 3 14.22 3.35 73.73
C GLU A 3 13.83 4.59 72.92
N ILE A 4 13.89 5.77 73.53
CA ILE A 4 13.62 7.04 72.84
C ILE A 4 14.77 7.36 71.87
N ASP A 5 16.02 7.13 72.29
CA ASP A 5 17.20 7.36 71.45
C ASP A 5 17.24 6.41 70.24
N GLU A 6 16.83 5.15 70.43
CA GLU A 6 16.72 4.17 69.34
C GLU A 6 15.61 4.52 68.35
N LEU A 7 14.45 4.98 68.84
CA LEU A 7 13.36 5.47 68.00
C LEU A 7 13.77 6.72 67.22
N GLN A 8 14.48 7.65 67.86
CA GLN A 8 15.01 8.85 67.19
C GLN A 8 16.03 8.51 66.11
N ARG A 9 16.95 7.55 66.38
CA ARG A 9 17.91 7.08 65.39
C ARG A 9 17.23 6.41 64.20
N ARG A 10 16.22 5.59 64.45
CA ARG A 10 15.45 4.90 63.39
C ARG A 10 14.60 5.86 62.57
N LEU A 11 14.03 6.90 63.20
CA LEU A 11 13.31 7.95 62.50
C LEU A 11 14.25 8.77 61.60
N ALA A 12 15.44 9.15 62.09
CA ALA A 12 16.43 9.87 61.28
C ALA A 12 16.84 9.08 60.02
N VAL A 13 17.09 7.77 60.17
CA VAL A 13 17.40 6.87 59.05
C VAL A 13 16.21 6.74 58.09
N ALA A 14 14.99 6.63 58.61
CA ALA A 14 13.79 6.55 57.79
C ALA A 14 13.55 7.85 57.00
N MET A 15 13.77 9.01 57.60
CA MET A 15 13.61 10.30 56.94
C MET A 15 14.69 10.54 55.88
N ASP A 16 15.94 10.16 56.12
CA ASP A 16 17.01 10.25 55.12
C ASP A 16 16.70 9.35 53.91
N ARG A 17 16.21 8.13 54.15
CA ARG A 17 15.78 7.21 53.09
C ARG A 17 14.58 7.73 52.30
N ILE A 18 13.63 8.40 52.96
CA ILE A 18 12.50 9.06 52.29
C ILE A 18 12.99 10.26 51.48
N GLY A 19 13.93 11.06 52.01
CA GLY A 19 14.55 12.17 51.29
C GLY A 19 15.27 11.72 50.03
N GLN A 20 16.05 10.65 50.11
CA GLN A 20 16.71 10.01 48.97
C GLN A 20 15.69 9.43 47.98
N GLY A 21 14.62 8.79 48.48
CA GLY A 21 13.54 8.24 47.66
C GLY A 21 12.76 9.31 46.89
N ILE A 22 12.50 10.46 47.51
CA ILE A 22 11.83 11.61 46.87
C ILE A 22 12.75 12.27 45.84
N GLY A 23 14.05 12.39 46.14
CA GLY A 23 15.04 12.87 45.17
C GLY A 23 15.08 11.98 43.91
N ALA A 24 15.01 10.66 44.08
CA ALA A 24 14.99 9.69 42.98
C ALA A 24 13.68 9.68 42.17
N ILE A 25 12.56 10.17 42.72
CA ILE A 25 11.29 10.33 42.00
C ILE A 25 11.28 11.62 41.16
N GLY A 26 12.05 12.63 41.57
CA GLY A 26 12.18 13.91 40.87
C GLY A 26 13.26 13.94 39.78
N GLU A 27 14.25 13.04 39.84
CA GLU A 27 15.20 12.88 38.73
C GLU A 27 14.57 12.03 37.63
N PRO A 28 14.43 12.54 36.39
CA PRO A 28 14.12 11.69 35.27
C PRO A 28 15.31 10.75 35.10
N ARG A 29 15.17 9.50 35.57
CA ARG A 29 16.10 8.42 35.26
C ARG A 29 16.32 8.47 33.75
N PRO A 30 17.54 8.80 33.25
CA PRO A 30 17.77 8.75 31.83
C PRO A 30 17.60 7.30 31.42
N ALA A 31 16.57 7.03 30.62
CA ALA A 31 16.45 5.74 29.97
C ALA A 31 17.75 5.52 29.18
N PRO A 32 18.48 4.43 29.41
CA PRO A 32 19.75 4.21 28.74
C PRO A 32 19.49 3.90 27.26
N GLY A 33 19.67 4.89 26.38
CA GLY A 33 20.00 4.70 24.95
C GLY A 33 19.05 3.89 24.05
N ALA A 34 17.86 3.49 24.50
CA ALA A 34 17.02 2.54 23.79
C ALA A 34 16.20 3.13 22.62
N ASP A 35 16.04 4.45 22.51
CA ASP A 35 14.97 4.98 21.64
C ASP A 35 15.46 5.75 20.39
N ALA A 36 16.75 6.06 20.23
CA ALA A 36 17.21 6.78 19.03
C ALA A 36 17.24 5.88 17.78
N ASN A 37 17.81 4.68 17.90
CA ASN A 37 17.90 3.72 16.80
C ASN A 37 16.52 3.15 16.44
N ALA A 38 15.67 2.85 17.44
CA ALA A 38 14.30 2.36 17.20
C ALA A 38 13.42 3.41 16.50
N LEU A 39 13.59 4.70 16.82
CA LEU A 39 12.89 5.79 16.11
C LEU A 39 13.41 5.94 14.67
N GLU A 40 14.69 5.74 14.43
CA GLU A 40 15.27 5.75 13.09
C GLU A 40 14.77 4.57 12.25
N ASP A 41 14.73 3.37 12.82
CA ASP A 41 14.17 2.17 12.18
C ASP A 41 12.69 2.35 11.85
N MET A 42 11.89 2.90 12.77
CA MET A 42 10.48 3.18 12.53
C MET A 42 10.28 4.23 11.43
N ARG A 43 11.12 5.27 11.36
CA ARG A 43 11.09 6.26 10.28
C ARG A 43 11.43 5.64 8.94
N LYS A 44 12.41 4.75 8.92
CA LYS A 44 12.81 4.01 7.71
C LYS A 44 11.68 3.10 7.22
N ALA A 45 11.08 2.32 8.11
CA ALA A 45 9.92 1.47 7.79
C ALA A 45 8.73 2.29 7.27
N LEU A 46 8.47 3.47 7.85
CA LEU A 46 7.42 4.38 7.37
C LEU A 46 7.74 4.94 5.98
N ALA A 47 9.01 5.27 5.70
CA ALA A 47 9.44 5.74 4.39
C ALA A 47 9.29 4.64 3.32
N GLU A 48 9.70 3.41 3.64
CA GLU A 48 9.53 2.24 2.78
C GLU A 48 8.05 1.92 2.52
N ALA A 49 7.21 1.92 3.56
CA ALA A 49 5.77 1.71 3.42
C ALA A 49 5.10 2.80 2.58
N ARG A 50 5.53 4.07 2.69
CA ARG A 50 5.05 5.17 1.85
C ARG A 50 5.46 4.99 0.40
N ALA A 51 6.72 4.63 0.14
CA ALA A 51 7.20 4.37 -1.21
C ALA A 51 6.43 3.21 -1.86
N ALA A 52 6.20 2.12 -1.12
CA ALA A 52 5.38 1.00 -1.59
C ALA A 52 3.94 1.43 -1.89
N ARG A 53 3.32 2.24 -1.01
CA ARG A 53 1.98 2.78 -1.22
C ARG A 53 1.89 3.65 -2.47
N THR A 54 2.83 4.56 -2.70
CA THR A 54 2.87 5.38 -3.93
C THR A 54 3.04 4.53 -5.19
N GLY A 55 3.86 3.47 -5.12
CA GLY A 55 3.99 2.52 -6.22
C GLY A 55 2.68 1.80 -6.54
N LEU A 56 1.93 1.38 -5.52
CA LEU A 56 0.61 0.76 -5.69
C LEU A 56 -0.43 1.74 -6.24
N GLU A 57 -0.46 2.98 -5.75
CA GLU A 57 -1.36 4.03 -6.26
C GLU A 57 -1.12 4.31 -7.75
N THR A 58 0.14 4.34 -8.18
CA THR A 58 0.51 4.55 -9.59
C THR A 58 -0.02 3.41 -10.47
N ARG A 59 0.17 2.16 -10.05
CA ARG A 59 -0.31 0.98 -10.79
C ARG A 59 -1.84 0.90 -10.86
N LEU A 60 -2.52 1.27 -9.78
CA LEU A 60 -3.98 1.34 -9.77
C LEU A 60 -4.48 2.40 -10.76
N ALA A 61 -3.79 3.55 -10.85
CA ALA A 61 -4.12 4.57 -11.82
C ALA A 61 -3.90 4.08 -13.27
N GLU A 62 -2.81 3.37 -13.54
CA GLU A 62 -2.54 2.76 -14.84
C GLU A 62 -3.61 1.73 -15.24
N LEU A 63 -3.96 0.81 -14.32
CA LEU A 63 -5.01 -0.18 -14.56
C LEU A 63 -6.38 0.49 -14.78
N SER A 64 -6.71 1.50 -13.99
CA SER A 64 -7.97 2.25 -14.16
C SER A 64 -8.04 2.91 -15.53
N ALA A 65 -6.94 3.50 -16.01
CA ALA A 65 -6.87 4.12 -17.32
C ALA A 65 -7.08 3.11 -18.46
N GLU A 66 -6.51 1.91 -18.35
CA GLU A 66 -6.72 0.83 -19.33
C GLU A 66 -8.16 0.30 -19.31
N VAL A 67 -8.77 0.16 -18.13
CA VAL A 67 -10.19 -0.24 -18.01
C VAL A 67 -11.12 0.81 -18.62
N ASP A 68 -10.85 2.10 -18.39
CA ASP A 68 -11.65 3.18 -18.98
C ASP A 68 -11.49 3.22 -20.50
N ARG A 69 -10.27 3.00 -21.02
CA ARG A 69 -10.03 2.83 -22.47
C ARG A 69 -10.84 1.65 -23.03
N LEU A 70 -10.79 0.48 -22.39
CA LEU A 70 -11.54 -0.70 -22.81
C LEU A 70 -13.04 -0.40 -22.88
N ARG A 71 -13.60 0.26 -21.87
CA ARG A 71 -15.02 0.69 -21.87
C ARG A 71 -15.34 1.56 -23.08
N GLN A 72 -14.54 2.60 -23.32
CA GLN A 72 -14.75 3.51 -24.44
C GLN A 72 -14.68 2.79 -25.81
N THR A 73 -13.71 1.88 -26.00
CA THR A 73 -13.58 1.12 -27.25
C THR A 73 -14.75 0.16 -27.47
N ASN A 74 -15.28 -0.44 -26.39
CA ASN A 74 -16.45 -1.31 -26.47
C ASN A 74 -17.73 -0.54 -26.75
N GLU A 75 -17.92 0.63 -26.14
CA GLU A 75 -19.05 1.52 -26.46
C GLU A 75 -19.05 1.88 -27.95
N ASN A 76 -17.91 2.28 -28.51
CA ASN A 76 -17.77 2.55 -29.94
C ASN A 76 -18.07 1.32 -30.81
N LEU A 77 -17.56 0.13 -30.44
CA LEU A 77 -17.85 -1.11 -31.16
C LEU A 77 -19.35 -1.45 -31.14
N LEU A 78 -20.03 -1.24 -30.02
CA LEU A 78 -21.47 -1.47 -29.90
C LEU A 78 -22.26 -0.51 -30.80
N GLU A 79 -21.90 0.78 -30.81
CA GLU A 79 -22.52 1.78 -31.69
C GLU A 79 -22.34 1.43 -33.18
N LEU A 80 -21.11 1.09 -33.59
CA LEU A 80 -20.83 0.69 -34.97
C LEU A 80 -21.53 -0.61 -35.36
N SER A 81 -21.60 -1.58 -34.44
CA SER A 81 -22.34 -2.83 -34.65
C SER A 81 -23.84 -2.59 -34.85
N GLN A 82 -24.44 -1.64 -34.12
CA GLN A 82 -25.84 -1.25 -34.31
C GLN A 82 -26.04 -0.58 -35.67
N ALA A 83 -25.16 0.35 -36.05
CA ALA A 83 -25.21 0.99 -37.36
C ALA A 83 -25.08 -0.03 -38.50
N LEU A 84 -24.17 -1.01 -38.36
CA LEU A 84 -23.97 -2.06 -39.36
C LEU A 84 -25.21 -2.96 -39.50
N ARG A 85 -25.87 -3.29 -38.39
CA ARG A 85 -27.15 -4.03 -38.42
C ARG A 85 -28.24 -3.24 -39.14
N ALA A 86 -28.39 -1.96 -38.85
CA ALA A 86 -29.36 -1.09 -39.51
C ALA A 86 -29.08 -0.97 -41.02
N ALA A 87 -27.82 -0.83 -41.42
CA ALA A 87 -27.42 -0.79 -42.83
C ALA A 87 -27.73 -2.11 -43.55
N ASN A 88 -27.45 -3.25 -42.90
CA ASN A 88 -27.78 -4.57 -43.43
C ASN A 88 -29.28 -4.80 -43.58
N GLU A 89 -30.09 -4.39 -42.60
CA GLU A 89 -31.56 -4.44 -42.66
C GLU A 89 -32.11 -3.58 -43.80
N ALA A 90 -31.52 -2.40 -44.01
CA ALA A 90 -31.84 -1.51 -45.13
C ALA A 90 -31.29 -2.02 -46.48
N ARG A 91 -30.54 -3.13 -46.50
CA ARG A 91 -29.80 -3.67 -47.67
C ARG A 91 -28.85 -2.65 -48.29
N LEU A 92 -28.39 -1.70 -47.48
CA LEU A 92 -27.34 -0.75 -47.83
C LEU A 92 -26.01 -1.43 -47.47
N GLY A 93 -25.39 -2.07 -48.44
CA GLY A 93 -24.04 -2.60 -48.27
C GLY A 93 -23.05 -1.45 -48.18
N ASP A 94 -22.68 -1.07 -46.96
CA ASP A 94 -21.74 0.01 -46.67
C ASP A 94 -20.36 -0.57 -46.33
N ALA A 95 -19.46 -0.56 -47.31
CA ALA A 95 -18.09 -1.06 -47.17
C ALA A 95 -17.27 -0.26 -46.14
N GLU A 96 -17.47 1.07 -46.07
CA GLU A 96 -16.75 1.92 -45.11
C GLU A 96 -17.22 1.65 -43.67
N LEU A 97 -18.50 1.37 -43.48
CA LEU A 97 -19.03 0.97 -42.18
C LEU A 97 -18.51 -0.40 -41.73
N ILE A 98 -18.34 -1.34 -42.65
CA ILE A 98 -17.70 -2.63 -42.38
C ILE A 98 -16.24 -2.41 -41.94
N ASP A 99 -15.47 -1.64 -42.70
CA ASP A 99 -14.07 -1.36 -42.39
C ASP A 99 -13.91 -0.68 -41.02
N ARG A 100 -14.78 0.30 -40.70
CA ARG A 100 -14.79 0.96 -39.39
C ARG A 100 -15.16 0.01 -38.26
N THR A 101 -16.13 -0.88 -38.47
CA THR A 101 -16.53 -1.87 -37.46
C THR A 101 -15.40 -2.86 -37.19
N MET A 102 -14.73 -3.35 -38.24
CA MET A 102 -13.55 -4.22 -38.11
C MET A 102 -12.39 -3.52 -37.39
N ALA A 103 -12.15 -2.24 -37.69
CA ALA A 103 -11.13 -1.46 -37.00
C ALA A 103 -11.46 -1.29 -35.51
N ALA A 104 -12.73 -1.02 -35.17
CA ALA A 104 -13.18 -0.92 -33.79
C ALA A 104 -13.13 -2.26 -33.03
N GLU A 105 -13.38 -3.37 -33.71
CA GLU A 105 -13.25 -4.71 -33.12
C GLU A 105 -11.79 -5.03 -32.78
N LEU A 106 -10.87 -4.75 -33.70
CA LEU A 106 -9.44 -4.88 -33.45
C LEU A 106 -8.96 -4.01 -32.29
N GLU A 107 -9.46 -2.78 -32.20
CA GLU A 107 -9.10 -1.87 -31.11
C GLU A 107 -9.66 -2.33 -29.75
N SER A 108 -10.90 -2.81 -29.72
CA SER A 108 -11.49 -3.44 -28.51
C SER A 108 -10.68 -4.65 -28.06
N LEU A 109 -10.26 -5.52 -28.98
CA LEU A 109 -9.42 -6.68 -28.65
C LEU A 109 -8.06 -6.27 -28.09
N ARG A 110 -7.42 -5.25 -28.67
CA ARG A 110 -6.15 -4.71 -28.17
C ARG A 110 -6.30 -4.10 -26.79
N ALA A 111 -7.37 -3.34 -26.55
CA ALA A 111 -7.65 -2.77 -25.24
C ALA A 111 -7.90 -3.87 -24.20
N ALA A 112 -8.62 -4.94 -24.55
CA ALA A 112 -8.85 -6.08 -23.67
C ALA A 112 -7.54 -6.81 -23.32
N GLN A 113 -6.65 -6.97 -24.30
CA GLN A 113 -5.32 -7.53 -24.07
C GLN A 113 -4.49 -6.62 -23.15
N ALA A 114 -4.49 -5.30 -23.38
CA ALA A 114 -3.75 -4.35 -22.56
C ALA A 114 -4.19 -4.37 -21.09
N VAL A 115 -5.50 -4.46 -20.83
CA VAL A 115 -6.04 -4.66 -19.47
C VAL A 115 -5.53 -5.97 -18.87
N SER A 116 -5.59 -7.07 -19.61
CA SER A 116 -5.11 -8.37 -19.13
C SER A 116 -3.61 -8.36 -18.79
N GLU A 117 -2.80 -7.69 -19.60
CA GLU A 117 -1.36 -7.52 -19.36
C GLU A 117 -1.09 -6.65 -18.12
N ALA A 118 -1.84 -5.55 -17.95
CA ALA A 118 -1.74 -4.68 -16.78
C ALA A 118 -2.15 -5.41 -15.49
N GLU A 119 -3.22 -6.21 -15.52
CA GLU A 119 -3.65 -7.05 -14.40
C GLU A 119 -2.59 -8.11 -14.05
N ALA A 120 -2.07 -8.83 -15.05
CA ALA A 120 -1.03 -9.84 -14.86
C ALA A 120 0.22 -9.22 -14.23
N ARG A 121 0.63 -8.03 -14.71
CA ARG A 121 1.75 -7.28 -14.14
C ARG A 121 1.51 -6.90 -12.69
N ALA A 122 0.32 -6.37 -12.38
CA ALA A 122 -0.05 -5.99 -11.02
C ALA A 122 -0.03 -7.19 -10.06
N ILE A 123 -0.52 -8.36 -10.50
CA ILE A 123 -0.48 -9.60 -9.74
C ILE A 123 0.96 -10.06 -9.49
N LEU A 124 1.79 -10.11 -10.54
CA LEU A 124 3.20 -10.52 -10.42
C LEU A 124 3.98 -9.61 -9.46
N ASP A 125 3.77 -8.30 -9.55
CA ASP A 125 4.41 -7.33 -8.66
C ASP A 125 3.93 -7.46 -7.21
N ALA A 126 2.67 -7.87 -6.97
CA ALA A 126 2.15 -8.15 -5.63
C ALA A 126 2.68 -9.47 -5.05
N LEU A 127 2.90 -10.48 -5.90
CA LEU A 127 3.44 -11.79 -5.49
C LEU A 127 4.96 -11.79 -5.30
N ALA A 128 5.70 -10.99 -6.07
CA ALA A 128 7.16 -10.91 -6.01
C ALA A 128 7.75 -10.76 -4.59
N PRO A 129 7.28 -9.84 -3.72
CA PRO A 129 7.81 -9.73 -2.36
C PRO A 129 7.50 -10.97 -1.50
N LEU A 130 6.32 -11.58 -1.64
CA LEU A 130 5.92 -12.78 -0.88
C LEU A 130 6.78 -14.00 -1.23
N LEU A 131 7.24 -14.10 -2.47
CA LEU A 131 8.18 -15.13 -2.92
C LEU A 131 9.60 -14.87 -2.40
N ALA A 132 10.03 -13.60 -2.35
CA ALA A 132 11.36 -13.22 -1.85
C ALA A 132 11.52 -13.42 -0.34
N GLU A 133 10.41 -13.38 0.41
CA GLU A 133 10.37 -13.63 1.86
C GLU A 133 10.38 -15.12 2.24
N THR A 134 10.26 -16.06 1.28
CA THR A 134 10.44 -17.47 1.58
C THR A 134 11.92 -17.76 1.90
N PRO A 135 12.26 -18.21 3.12
CA PRO A 135 13.65 -18.53 3.45
C PRO A 135 14.09 -19.67 2.53
N LYS A 136 15.21 -19.47 1.84
CA LYS A 136 15.92 -20.58 1.18
C LYS A 136 16.08 -21.66 2.25
N GLU A 137 15.45 -22.82 2.06
CA GLU A 137 15.75 -24.01 2.84
C GLU A 137 17.27 -24.17 2.84
N THR A 138 17.85 -24.01 4.03
CA THR A 138 19.26 -24.26 4.28
C THR A 138 19.52 -25.74 4.04
N ALA A 139 20.14 -26.06 2.90
CA ALA A 139 20.76 -27.36 2.64
C ALA A 139 22.14 -27.42 3.29
#